data_AF-A0A4P6K2A9-F1
#
_entry.id   AF-A0A4P6K2A9-F1
#
_cell.length_a   1.000
_cell.length_b   1.000
_cell.length_c   1.000
_cell.angle_alpha   90.00
_cell.angle_beta   90.00
_cell.angle_gamma   90.00
#
_symmetry.space_group_name_H-M   'P 1'
#
loop_
_entity.id
_entity.type
_entity.pdbx_description
1 polymer ?
#
loop_
_entity_poly.entity_id
_entity_poly.type
_entity_poly.pdbx_seq_one_letter_code
_entity_poly.pdbx_strand_id
1 'polypeptide(L)'
;MDKVLLKESFERISRQKEAFAATFYQRLQEKCPHLLPFFANVDIKRQQTSLMATLAVLVRGIEQGDDLSPIFRKLGRVHHERHIRAEHYPDFGSTLMETLAQFDPEWTREHREAWAAALDQCVRGMMESYDPGATVYRVQISGVRTRRDSLPVS
;
A
#
# COMPACT_ATOMS: atom_id res chain seq x y z
N MET A 1 7.22 10.14 -9.85
CA MET A 1 6.34 10.10 -8.66
C MET A 1 6.37 11.48 -8.03
N ASP A 2 5.20 12.06 -7.74
CA ASP A 2 5.12 13.32 -7.02
C ASP A 2 5.17 13.05 -5.50
N LYS A 3 6.26 13.46 -4.86
CA LYS A 3 6.46 13.24 -3.42
C LYS A 3 5.63 14.19 -2.54
N VAL A 4 5.21 15.34 -3.07
CA VAL A 4 4.39 16.31 -2.33
C VAL A 4 2.98 15.75 -2.19
N LEU A 5 2.38 15.30 -3.30
CA LEU A 5 1.05 14.67 -3.28
C LEU A 5 1.02 13.42 -2.40
N LEU A 6 2.07 12.60 -2.44
CA LEU A 6 2.19 11.42 -1.59
C LEU A 6 2.17 11.79 -0.09
N LYS A 7 2.94 12.82 0.28
CA LYS A 7 3.05 13.28 1.66
C LYS A 7 1.74 13.88 2.16
N GLU A 8 1.15 14.82 1.41
CA GLU A 8 -0.09 15.49 1.80
C GLU A 8 -1.25 14.49 1.94
N SER A 9 -1.35 13.53 1.02
CA SER A 9 -2.31 12.42 1.11
C SER A 9 -2.13 11.63 2.40
N PHE A 10 -0.88 11.23 2.71
CA PHE A 10 -0.58 10.49 3.93
C PHE A 10 -0.88 11.30 5.19
N GLU A 11 -0.59 12.61 5.21
CA GLU A 11 -0.92 13.49 6.34
C GLU A 11 -2.43 13.50 6.62
N ARG A 12 -3.27 13.60 5.58
CA ARG A 12 -4.74 13.54 5.73
C ARG A 12 -5.20 12.19 6.27
N ILE A 13 -4.67 11.08 5.75
CA ILE A 13 -5.00 9.72 6.19
C ILE A 13 -4.54 9.46 7.63
N SER A 14 -3.35 9.91 8.00
CA SER A 14 -2.74 9.64 9.32
C SER A 14 -3.54 10.22 10.50
N ARG A 15 -4.34 11.27 10.26
CA ARG A 15 -5.29 11.83 11.25
C ARG A 15 -6.37 10.84 11.64
N GLN A 16 -6.63 9.84 10.79
CA GLN A 16 -7.65 8.80 10.97
C GLN A 16 -7.02 7.39 10.92
N LYS A 17 -5.74 7.27 11.29
CA LYS A 17 -4.92 6.05 11.13
C LYS A 17 -5.57 4.76 11.64
N GLU A 18 -6.27 4.80 12.77
CA GLU A 18 -6.91 3.64 13.38
C GLU A 18 -8.11 3.16 12.55
N ALA A 19 -8.97 4.10 12.13
CA ALA A 19 -10.10 3.81 11.26
C ALA A 19 -9.63 3.33 9.89
N PHE A 20 -8.63 4.00 9.29
CA PHE A 20 -8.04 3.61 8.01
C PHE A 20 -7.52 2.16 8.05
N ALA A 21 -6.69 1.83 9.04
CA ALA A 21 -6.10 0.50 9.13
C ALA A 21 -7.16 -0.57 9.41
N ALA A 22 -8.16 -0.27 10.25
CA ALA A 22 -9.27 -1.18 10.49
C ALA A 22 -10.08 -1.46 9.21
N THR A 23 -10.44 -0.41 8.46
CA THR A 23 -11.16 -0.56 7.18
C THR A 23 -10.34 -1.33 6.16
N PHE A 24 -9.02 -1.12 6.09
CA PHE A 24 -8.15 -1.87 5.19
C PHE A 24 -8.21 -3.38 5.48
N TYR A 25 -8.02 -3.81 6.73
CA TYR A 25 -8.02 -5.24 7.07
C TYR A 25 -9.42 -5.87 6.96
N GLN A 26 -10.47 -5.12 7.28
CA GLN A 26 -11.84 -5.57 7.02
C GLN A 26 -12.05 -5.83 5.52
N ARG A 27 -11.68 -4.89 4.66
CA ARG A 27 -11.80 -5.03 3.21
C ARG A 27 -10.94 -6.18 2.68
N LEU A 28 -9.74 -6.37 3.21
CA LEU A 28 -8.86 -7.47 2.83
C LEU A 28 -9.50 -8.83 3.16
N GLN A 29 -10.12 -8.94 4.32
CA GLN A 29 -10.85 -10.14 4.73
C GLN A 29 -12.04 -10.44 3.82
N GLU A 30 -12.81 -9.42 3.46
CA GLU A 30 -14.01 -9.56 2.63
C GLU A 30 -13.65 -9.90 1.17
N LYS A 31 -12.64 -9.24 0.60
CA LYS A 31 -12.31 -9.34 -0.83
C LYS A 31 -11.27 -10.42 -1.15
N CYS A 32 -10.38 -10.70 -0.22
CA CYS A 32 -9.21 -11.55 -0.43
C CYS A 32 -9.14 -12.65 0.64
N PRO A 33 -10.17 -13.50 0.78
CA PRO A 33 -10.22 -14.52 1.83
C PRO A 33 -9.03 -15.50 1.78
N HIS A 34 -8.43 -15.70 0.60
CA HIS A 34 -7.24 -16.52 0.41
C HIS A 34 -5.98 -15.93 1.10
N LEU A 35 -5.99 -14.65 1.50
CA LEU A 35 -4.90 -14.03 2.26
C LEU A 35 -5.05 -14.19 3.78
N LEU A 36 -6.24 -14.56 4.27
CA LEU A 36 -6.51 -14.73 5.70
C LEU A 36 -5.57 -15.71 6.42
N PRO A 37 -5.14 -16.84 5.82
CA PRO A 37 -4.20 -17.75 6.48
C PRO A 37 -2.89 -17.08 6.91
N PHE A 38 -2.41 -16.05 6.20
CA PHE A 38 -1.21 -15.30 6.57
C PHE A 38 -1.37 -14.45 7.84
N PHE A 39 -2.61 -14.28 8.31
CA PHE A 39 -2.96 -13.49 9.49
C PHE A 39 -3.50 -14.34 10.66
N ALA A 40 -3.60 -15.67 10.51
CA ALA A 40 -4.25 -16.54 11.50
C ALA A 40 -3.62 -16.47 12.91
N ASN A 41 -2.31 -16.20 13.01
CA ASN A 41 -1.58 -16.07 14.27
C ASN A 41 -1.02 -14.65 14.49
N VAL A 42 -1.68 -13.65 13.90
CA VAL A 42 -1.26 -12.26 13.96
C VAL A 42 -2.23 -11.47 14.82
N ASP A 43 -1.68 -10.75 15.81
CA ASP A 43 -2.43 -9.70 16.49
C ASP A 43 -2.78 -8.60 15.48
N ILE A 44 -4.05 -8.55 15.08
CA ILE A 44 -4.55 -7.62 14.07
C ILE A 44 -4.38 -6.16 14.50
N LYS A 45 -4.47 -5.82 15.79
CA LYS A 45 -4.26 -4.44 16.27
C LYS A 45 -2.79 -4.04 16.16
N ARG A 46 -1.89 -4.94 16.52
CA ARG A 46 -0.44 -4.73 16.31
C ARG A 46 -0.11 -4.63 14.81
N GLN A 47 -0.77 -5.43 13.98
CA GLN A 47 -0.58 -5.45 12.53
C GLN A 47 -1.11 -4.17 11.87
N GLN A 48 -2.26 -3.64 12.30
CA GLN A 48 -2.79 -2.32 11.92
C GLN A 48 -1.78 -1.20 12.23
N THR A 49 -1.21 -1.22 13.44
CA THR A 49 -0.17 -0.26 13.84
C THR A 49 1.08 -0.38 12.96
N SER A 50 1.50 -1.62 12.68
CA SER A 50 2.68 -1.90 11.85
C SER A 50 2.51 -1.45 10.40
N LEU A 51 1.30 -1.59 9.83
CA LEU A 51 0.98 -1.06 8.51
C LEU A 51 1.17 0.45 8.46
N MET A 52 0.56 1.19 9.40
CA MET A 52 0.66 2.65 9.44
C MET A 52 2.11 3.13 9.65
N ALA A 53 2.87 2.47 10.51
CA ALA A 53 4.28 2.77 10.70
C ALA A 53 5.10 2.53 9.43
N THR A 54 4.83 1.45 8.70
CA THR A 54 5.53 1.13 7.44
C THR A 54 5.21 2.17 6.36
N LEU A 55 3.95 2.59 6.24
CA LEU A 55 3.56 3.66 5.31
C LEU A 55 4.22 4.99 5.67
N ALA A 56 4.29 5.34 6.97
CA ALA A 56 4.98 6.54 7.42
C ALA A 56 6.47 6.54 7.04
N VAL A 57 7.16 5.41 7.26
CA VAL A 57 8.57 5.23 6.91
C VAL A 57 8.78 5.37 5.39
N LEU A 58 7.92 4.73 4.60
CA LEU A 58 7.98 4.80 3.13
C LEU A 58 7.82 6.25 2.65
N VAL A 59 6.76 6.94 3.10
CA VAL A 59 6.48 8.32 2.68
C VAL A 59 7.59 9.26 3.11
N ARG A 60 8.05 9.18 4.37
CA ARG A 60 9.14 10.02 4.89
C ARG A 60 10.45 9.78 4.15
N GLY A 61 10.82 8.53 3.89
CA GLY A 61 12.06 8.21 3.18
C GLY A 61 12.03 8.72 1.74
N ILE A 62 10.89 8.58 1.05
CA ILE A 62 10.69 9.14 -0.30
C ILE A 62 10.77 10.68 -0.27
N GLU A 63 10.17 11.32 0.74
CA GLU A 63 10.22 12.77 0.89
C GLU A 63 11.66 13.28 1.01
N GLN A 64 12.45 12.61 1.86
CA GLN A 64 13.82 12.96 2.24
C GLN A 64 14.89 12.50 1.24
N GLY A 65 14.54 11.57 0.34
CA GLY A 65 15.50 10.97 -0.59
C GLY A 65 16.42 9.95 0.08
N ASP A 66 15.95 9.29 1.14
CA ASP A 66 16.70 8.29 1.89
C ASP A 66 16.90 7.01 1.06
N ASP A 67 18.00 6.29 1.29
CA ASP A 67 18.15 4.91 0.79
C ASP A 67 17.26 3.97 1.62
N LEU A 68 16.12 3.57 1.05
CA LEU A 68 15.17 2.65 1.66
C LEU A 68 15.52 1.16 1.48
N SER A 69 16.55 0.83 0.70
CA SER A 69 16.94 -0.55 0.38
C SER A 69 17.17 -1.42 1.64
N PRO A 70 17.84 -0.94 2.71
CA PRO A 70 18.02 -1.73 3.93
C PRO A 70 16.70 -2.11 4.61
N ILE A 71 15.73 -1.18 4.61
CA ILE A 71 14.40 -1.38 5.22
C ILE A 71 13.60 -2.38 4.39
N PHE A 72 13.59 -2.22 3.06
CA PHE A 72 12.90 -3.14 2.16
C PHE A 72 13.46 -4.56 2.24
N ARG A 73 14.79 -4.73 2.32
CA ARG A 73 15.40 -6.05 2.53
C ARG A 73 14.98 -6.69 3.85
N LYS A 74 14.86 -5.90 4.93
CA LYS A 74 14.37 -6.41 6.22
C LYS A 74 12.91 -6.84 6.15
N LEU A 75 12.05 -6.02 5.55
CA LEU A 75 10.65 -6.34 5.35
C LEU A 75 10.47 -7.57 4.45
N GLY A 76 11.24 -7.66 3.37
CA GLY A 76 11.19 -8.77 2.43
C GLY A 76 11.55 -10.10 3.08
N ARG A 77 12.59 -10.16 3.93
CA ARG A 77 12.88 -11.37 4.73
C ARG A 77 11.70 -11.81 5.59
N VAL A 78 11.07 -10.88 6.31
CA VAL A 78 9.90 -11.18 7.15
C VAL A 78 8.72 -11.68 6.32
N HIS A 79 8.48 -11.11 5.13
CA HIS A 79 7.41 -11.57 4.24
C HIS A 79 7.71 -12.94 3.64
N HIS A 80 8.97 -13.20 3.29
CA HIS A 80 9.42 -14.49 2.78
C HIS A 80 9.31 -15.60 3.83
N GLU A 81 9.71 -15.35 5.07
CA GLU A 81 9.56 -16.27 6.21
C GLU A 81 8.09 -16.65 6.46
N ARG A 82 7.16 -15.78 6.07
CA ARG A 82 5.71 -16.02 6.14
C ARG A 82 5.13 -16.61 4.85
N HIS A 83 5.98 -17.01 3.91
CA HIS A 83 5.60 -17.55 2.60
C HIS A 83 4.71 -16.62 1.76
N ILE A 84 4.81 -15.31 1.98
CA ILE A 84 4.14 -14.32 1.14
C ILE A 84 4.95 -14.16 -0.15
N ARG A 85 4.37 -14.60 -1.26
CA ARG A 85 4.93 -14.54 -2.63
C ARG A 85 4.39 -13.37 -3.45
N ALA A 86 5.00 -13.16 -4.62
CA ALA A 86 4.64 -12.14 -5.60
C ALA A 86 3.13 -12.09 -5.92
N GLU A 87 2.50 -13.25 -6.05
CA GLU A 87 1.07 -13.39 -6.39
C GLU A 87 0.10 -12.81 -5.36
N HIS A 88 0.52 -12.56 -4.13
CA HIS A 88 -0.34 -11.98 -3.08
C HIS A 88 -0.35 -10.45 -3.08
N TYR A 89 0.69 -9.81 -3.63
CA TYR A 89 0.80 -8.35 -3.65
C TYR A 89 -0.24 -7.60 -4.51
N PRO A 90 -0.78 -8.13 -5.63
CA PRO A 90 -1.76 -7.37 -6.43
C PRO A 90 -3.03 -7.11 -5.62
N ASP A 91 -3.53 -8.13 -4.93
CA ASP A 91 -4.76 -8.06 -4.14
C ASP A 91 -4.60 -7.19 -2.90
N PHE A 92 -3.45 -7.31 -2.22
CA PHE A 92 -3.09 -6.42 -1.12
C PHE A 92 -3.00 -4.96 -1.59
N GLY A 93 -2.29 -4.71 -2.68
CA GLY A 93 -2.06 -3.37 -3.24
C GLY A 93 -3.36 -2.72 -3.74
N SER A 94 -4.23 -3.47 -4.42
CA SER A 94 -5.53 -2.97 -4.87
C SER A 94 -6.43 -2.62 -3.68
N THR A 95 -6.48 -3.48 -2.66
CA THR A 95 -7.25 -3.24 -1.43
C THR A 95 -6.74 -2.02 -0.68
N LEU A 96 -5.43 -1.82 -0.63
CA LEU A 96 -4.82 -0.65 -0.02
C LEU A 96 -5.17 0.62 -0.81
N MET A 97 -5.07 0.59 -2.13
CA MET A 97 -5.40 1.71 -3.01
C MET A 97 -6.86 2.16 -2.87
N GLU A 98 -7.79 1.22 -2.79
CA GLU A 98 -9.22 1.53 -2.54
C GLU A 98 -9.43 2.16 -1.16
N THR A 99 -8.65 1.74 -0.16
CA THR A 99 -8.75 2.29 1.20
C THR A 99 -8.15 3.69 1.25
N LEU A 100 -7.03 3.94 0.58
CA LEU A 100 -6.44 5.27 0.42
C LEU A 100 -7.44 6.24 -0.23
N ALA A 101 -8.05 5.83 -1.34
CA ALA A 101 -9.04 6.64 -2.06
C ALA A 101 -10.28 7.01 -1.23
N GLN A 102 -10.66 6.17 -0.26
CA GLN A 102 -11.79 6.43 0.63
C GLN A 102 -11.43 7.43 1.74
N PHE A 103 -10.20 7.40 2.25
CA PHE A 103 -9.78 8.17 3.42
C PHE A 103 -9.08 9.49 3.08
N ASP A 104 -8.66 9.67 1.84
CA ASP A 104 -8.18 10.96 1.35
C ASP A 104 -9.34 11.73 0.66
N PRO A 105 -9.89 12.78 1.27
CA PRO A 105 -10.98 13.55 0.68
C PRO A 105 -10.57 14.33 -0.58
N GLU A 106 -9.27 14.50 -0.80
CA GLU A 106 -8.70 15.20 -1.96
C GLU A 106 -8.18 14.22 -3.02
N TRP A 107 -8.56 12.95 -2.94
CA TRP A 107 -8.04 11.91 -3.82
C TRP A 107 -8.25 12.22 -5.30
N THR A 108 -7.15 12.21 -6.06
CA THR A 108 -7.14 12.38 -7.52
C THR A 108 -6.39 11.24 -8.21
N ARG A 109 -6.37 11.26 -9.54
CA ARG A 109 -5.56 10.32 -10.33
C ARG A 109 -4.07 10.47 -10.05
N GLU A 110 -3.59 11.69 -9.83
CA GLU A 110 -2.20 12.00 -9.53
C GLU A 110 -1.80 11.46 -8.15
N HIS A 111 -2.69 11.53 -7.15
CA HIS A 111 -2.50 10.87 -5.86
C HIS A 111 -2.37 9.35 -6.02
N ARG A 112 -3.26 8.74 -6.83
CA ARG A 112 -3.21 7.31 -7.13
C ARG A 112 -1.90 6.90 -7.80
N GLU A 113 -1.44 7.67 -8.78
CA GLU A 113 -0.17 7.42 -9.49
C GLU A 113 1.03 7.55 -8.54
N ALA A 114 1.03 8.53 -7.64
CA ALA A 114 2.07 8.70 -6.65
C ALA A 114 2.13 7.51 -5.66
N TRP A 115 0.99 7.11 -5.10
CA TRP A 115 0.89 5.94 -4.23
C TRP A 115 1.26 4.63 -4.94
N ALA A 116 0.83 4.45 -6.19
CA ALA A 116 1.16 3.25 -6.96
C ALA A 116 2.67 3.12 -7.17
N ALA A 117 3.35 4.23 -7.51
CA ALA A 117 4.80 4.23 -7.66
C ALA A 117 5.54 3.94 -6.34
N ALA A 118 5.09 4.51 -5.22
CA ALA A 118 5.68 4.27 -3.90
C ALA A 118 5.54 2.80 -3.46
N LEU A 119 4.34 2.22 -3.65
CA LEU A 119 4.07 0.83 -3.31
C LEU A 119 4.82 -0.15 -4.23
N ASP A 120 4.91 0.14 -5.53
CA ASP A 120 5.69 -0.66 -6.48
C ASP A 120 7.18 -0.68 -6.10
N GLN A 121 7.75 0.48 -5.74
CA GLN A 121 9.13 0.56 -5.25
C GLN A 121 9.36 -0.31 -4.00
N CYS A 122 8.44 -0.24 -3.03
CA CYS A 122 8.51 -1.04 -1.80
C CYS A 122 8.42 -2.54 -2.09
N VAL A 123 7.44 -2.98 -2.91
CA VAL A 123 7.25 -4.38 -3.27
C VAL A 123 8.47 -4.92 -4.04
N ARG A 124 9.01 -4.18 -5.01
CA ARG A 124 10.24 -4.56 -5.72
C ARG A 124 11.40 -4.76 -4.75
N GLY A 125 11.66 -3.78 -3.89
CA GLY A 125 12.76 -3.86 -2.93
C GLY A 125 12.60 -5.02 -1.93
N MET A 126 11.36 -5.38 -1.56
CA MET A 126 11.09 -6.57 -0.75
C MET A 126 11.36 -7.85 -1.54
N MET A 127 10.89 -7.95 -2.78
CA MET A 127 11.06 -9.13 -3.63
C MET A 127 12.53 -9.40 -3.97
N GLU A 128 13.32 -8.36 -4.25
CA GLU A 128 14.77 -8.48 -4.48
C GLU A 128 15.52 -9.20 -3.34
N SER A 129 14.96 -9.20 -2.12
CA SER A 129 15.60 -9.84 -0.97
C SER A 129 15.45 -11.37 -0.90
N TYR A 130 14.56 -11.96 -1.70
CA TYR A 130 14.32 -13.41 -1.68
C TYR A 130 13.98 -14.05 -3.03
N ASP A 131 13.63 -13.26 -4.04
CA ASP A 131 13.43 -13.71 -5.42
C ASP A 131 13.98 -12.67 -6.41
N PRO A 132 15.32 -12.64 -6.61
CA PRO A 132 15.96 -11.69 -7.52
C PRO A 132 15.53 -11.86 -8.99
N GLY A 133 14.94 -13.00 -9.37
CA GLY A 133 14.51 -13.33 -10.73
C GLY A 133 13.08 -12.89 -11.05
N ALA A 134 12.26 -12.56 -10.04
CA ALA A 134 10.88 -12.10 -10.21
C ALA A 134 10.73 -10.62 -10.64
N THR A 135 11.77 -10.02 -11.21
CA THR A 135 11.87 -8.58 -11.55
C THR A 135 10.81 -8.10 -12.56
N VAL A 136 10.06 -9.01 -13.20
CA VAL A 136 8.93 -8.67 -14.09
C VAL A 136 7.62 -8.61 -13.31
N TYR A 137 7.61 -7.87 -12.21
CA TYR A 137 6.37 -7.44 -11.58
C TYR A 137 6.07 -6.03 -12.07
N ARG A 138 5.01 -5.86 -12.88
CA ARG A 138 4.44 -4.54 -13.15
C ARG A 138 3.12 -4.55 -12.39
N VAL A 139 3.03 -3.87 -11.25
CA VAL A 139 1.75 -3.79 -10.53
C VAL A 139 0.74 -3.14 -11.48
N GLN A 140 -0.11 -3.94 -12.12
CA GLN A 140 -1.32 -3.40 -12.73
C GLN A 140 -2.29 -3.19 -11.58
N ILE A 141 -2.15 -2.06 -10.85
CA ILE A 141 -3.25 -1.61 -10.00
C ILE A 141 -4.36 -1.27 -11.00
N SER A 142 -5.31 -2.18 -11.21
CA SER A 142 -6.46 -1.95 -12.07
C SER A 142 -7.32 -0.83 -11.51
N GLY A 143 -7.87 0.00 -12.41
CA GLY A 143 -8.49 1.28 -12.12
C GLY A 143 -9.63 1.21 -11.10
N VAL A 144 -9.48 1.94 -9.99
CA VAL A 144 -10.64 2.42 -9.23
C VAL A 144 -11.29 3.48 -10.12
N ARG A 145 -12.49 3.20 -10.64
CA ARG A 145 -13.29 4.20 -11.36
C ARG A 145 -13.64 5.31 -10.37
N THR A 146 -13.02 6.47 -10.50
CA THR A 146 -13.41 7.68 -9.79
C THR A 146 -14.78 8.12 -10.33
N ARG A 147 -15.81 8.15 -9.48
CA ARG A 147 -17.08 8.81 -9.82
C ARG A 147 -16.86 10.32 -9.87
N ARG A 148 -16.52 10.85 -11.04
CA ARG A 148 -16.72 12.28 -11.33
C ARG A 148 -16.78 12.52 -12.84
N ASP A 149 -17.84 12.02 -13.45
CA ASP A 149 -18.32 12.50 -14.76
C ASP A 149 -19.85 12.42 -14.72
N SER A 150 -20.49 13.49 -14.24
CA SER A 150 -21.91 13.83 -14.47
C SER A 150 -22.25 15.12 -13.74
N LEU A 151 -21.79 16.26 -14.28
CA LEU A 151 -22.57 17.49 -14.20
C LEU A 151 -22.62 18.04 -15.63
N PRO A 152 -23.80 18.09 -16.29
CA PRO A 152 -23.89 18.85 -17.52
C PRO A 152 -23.75 20.33 -17.19
N VAL A 153 -22.81 20.97 -17.87
CA VAL A 153 -22.74 22.42 -18.01
C VAL A 153 -23.88 22.85 -18.95
N SER A 154 -24.65 23.82 -18.46
CA SER A 154 -25.65 24.66 -19.14
C SER A 154 -26.98 24.01 -19.55
#